data_AF-A0A0J7ZG95-F1
#
_entry.id   AF-A0A0J7ZG95-F1
#
_cell.length_a   1.000
_cell.length_b   1.000
_cell.length_c   1.000
_cell.angle_alpha   90.00
_cell.angle_beta   90.00
_cell.angle_gamma   90.00
#
_symmetry.space_group_name_H-M   'P 1'
#
loop_
_entity.id
_entity.type
_entity.pdbx_description
1 polymer ?
#
loop_
_entity_poly.entity_id
_entity_poly.type
_entity_poly.pdbx_seq_one_letter_code
_entity_poly.pdbx_strand_id
1 'polypeptide(L)'
;MTHEGMKVPEVTVARYAAPRVRAVPVTEVITAKPLDGRCPGHYQQVLLNTRSGELRFHEVPEDWEPWNPVWRSIGDVPRETYDRWHPGKFFSGVGPHQWFEPVPELLSWTIDSGVEELPYLDAEAANAFLGELTPYAQALLDGLFDVGGDLDWSADSGRAGRNITRLCKRDRKAAGLEADAHLVEYGTIVARFPQVYQLNLLRRSLDELARDCESITRYLGSNEPWHQEIKKVFGVPYRDGSGINLDVLGVRAWYRSVLMDGDPRPLKEFSDWDAEHDRLAAGDITSTSTDAELDRWADREEENAARQGWRLLGVREAASAHREQLRDRGWDRLAVLGADIAELEDSTDAVDKKLETTRQELLQLVTAAIDWGRSDTEIATRARVTRRAVHELRDTVAAGHQK
;
A
#
# COMPACT_ATOMS: atom_id res chain seq x y z
N MET A 1 13.60 20.87 13.35
CA MET A 1 12.71 20.63 14.51
C MET A 1 13.45 19.70 15.45
N THR A 2 13.74 20.14 16.67
CA THR A 2 14.34 19.30 17.71
C THR A 2 13.31 18.26 18.16
N HIS A 3 13.68 16.97 18.16
CA HIS A 3 12.83 15.83 18.54
C HIS A 3 12.47 15.75 20.05
N GLU A 4 12.45 16.88 20.74
CA GLU A 4 12.06 16.94 22.16
C GLU A 4 10.53 16.81 22.27
N GLY A 5 10.07 15.62 22.66
CA GLY A 5 8.70 15.43 23.17
C GLY A 5 7.79 14.48 22.39
N MET A 6 8.26 13.78 21.35
CA MET A 6 7.42 12.80 20.66
C MET A 6 7.23 11.56 21.53
N LYS A 7 6.08 11.46 22.21
CA LYS A 7 5.72 10.29 23.01
C LYS A 7 5.26 9.17 22.07
N VAL A 8 6.13 8.17 21.90
CA VAL A 8 5.78 6.92 21.22
C VAL A 8 4.81 6.15 22.11
N PRO A 9 3.68 5.67 21.57
CA PRO A 9 2.75 4.83 22.33
C PRO A 9 3.36 3.45 22.57
N GLU A 10 3.24 2.96 23.80
CA GLU A 10 3.51 1.55 24.12
C GLU A 10 2.27 0.75 23.73
N VAL A 11 2.38 -0.07 22.68
CA VAL A 11 1.28 -0.90 22.17
C VAL A 11 1.67 -2.36 22.13
N THR A 12 0.70 -3.23 22.39
CA THR A 12 0.85 -4.67 22.19
C THR A 12 0.11 -5.07 20.93
N VAL A 13 0.85 -5.48 19.90
CA VAL A 13 0.24 -5.92 18.64
C VAL A 13 -0.41 -7.29 18.85
N ALA A 14 -1.71 -7.38 18.57
CA ALA A 14 -2.47 -8.60 18.75
C ALA A 14 -1.96 -9.73 17.83
N ARG A 15 -1.71 -10.91 18.42
CA ARG A 15 -1.38 -12.13 17.67
C ARG A 15 -2.65 -12.76 17.13
N TYR A 16 -2.53 -13.36 15.95
CA TYR A 16 -3.63 -14.11 15.34
C TYR A 16 -3.98 -15.33 16.19
N ALA A 17 -5.26 -15.49 16.51
CA ALA A 17 -5.80 -16.70 17.13
C ALA A 17 -5.86 -17.83 16.08
N ALA A 18 -4.69 -18.38 15.76
CA ALA A 18 -4.51 -19.31 14.66
C ALA A 18 -5.28 -20.63 14.84
N PRO A 19 -5.85 -21.19 13.76
CA PRO A 19 -6.34 -22.56 13.77
C PRO A 19 -5.18 -23.55 13.97
N ARG A 20 -5.51 -24.76 14.43
CA ARG A 20 -4.52 -25.85 14.45
C ARG A 20 -4.26 -26.32 13.03
N VAL A 21 -2.99 -26.39 12.67
CA VAL A 21 -2.59 -26.90 11.36
C VAL A 21 -2.90 -28.38 11.26
N ARG A 22 -3.55 -28.76 10.16
CA ARG A 22 -3.89 -30.14 9.82
C ARG A 22 -3.38 -30.45 8.41
N ALA A 23 -2.49 -31.43 8.32
CA ALA A 23 -2.14 -32.03 7.04
C ALA A 23 -3.35 -32.78 6.45
N VAL A 24 -3.69 -32.47 5.21
CA VAL A 24 -4.71 -33.21 4.45
C VAL A 24 -4.04 -34.45 3.84
N PRO A 25 -4.55 -35.66 4.12
CA PRO A 25 -3.93 -36.89 3.62
C PRO A 25 -3.87 -36.92 2.09
N VAL A 26 -2.68 -37.22 1.57
CA VAL A 26 -2.46 -37.50 0.15
C VAL A 26 -2.82 -38.96 -0.10
N THR A 27 -3.85 -39.21 -0.91
CA THR A 27 -4.34 -40.56 -1.21
C THR A 27 -3.83 -41.07 -2.55
N GLU A 28 -3.61 -40.16 -3.49
CA GLU A 28 -3.08 -40.42 -4.81
C GLU A 28 -2.16 -39.26 -5.18
N VAL A 29 -1.10 -39.60 -5.90
CA VAL A 29 -0.21 -38.65 -6.57
C VAL A 29 -0.23 -39.06 -8.03
N ILE A 30 -0.38 -38.07 -8.91
CA ILE A 30 -0.31 -38.23 -10.35
C ILE A 30 1.14 -38.60 -10.68
N THR A 31 1.44 -39.90 -10.59
CA THR A 31 2.80 -40.44 -10.79
C THR A 31 3.43 -39.84 -12.04
N ALA A 32 4.48 -39.04 -11.83
CA ALA A 32 5.20 -38.31 -12.86
C ALA A 32 5.94 -39.28 -13.80
N LYS A 33 5.21 -39.90 -14.73
CA LYS A 33 5.79 -40.22 -16.03
C LYS A 33 5.68 -38.93 -16.86
N PRO A 34 6.80 -38.41 -17.39
CA PRO A 34 6.72 -37.37 -18.40
C PRO A 34 5.79 -37.83 -19.51
N LEU A 35 4.82 -36.99 -19.91
CA LEU A 35 4.20 -37.17 -21.22
C LEU A 35 5.32 -37.03 -22.26
N ASP A 36 5.41 -37.98 -23.19
CA ASP A 36 6.51 -38.12 -24.14
C ASP A 36 6.96 -36.75 -24.71
N GLY A 37 8.21 -36.37 -24.43
CA GLY A 37 8.87 -35.22 -25.04
C GLY A 37 8.82 -33.88 -24.28
N ARG A 38 8.30 -33.81 -23.06
CA ARG A 38 8.38 -32.58 -22.23
C ARG A 38 9.46 -32.66 -21.15
N CYS A 39 10.19 -31.55 -20.96
CA CYS A 39 11.15 -31.39 -19.87
C CYS A 39 10.42 -31.25 -18.52
N PRO A 40 10.96 -31.80 -17.42
CA PRO A 40 10.34 -31.66 -16.11
C PRO A 40 10.34 -30.20 -15.62
N GLY A 41 9.16 -29.64 -15.40
CA GLY A 41 8.88 -28.44 -14.63
C GLY A 41 8.68 -28.73 -13.14
N HIS A 42 8.54 -27.67 -12.34
CA HIS A 42 8.35 -27.76 -10.90
C HIS A 42 6.90 -28.18 -10.54
N TYR A 43 6.66 -29.49 -10.38
CA TYR A 43 5.29 -30.00 -10.32
C TYR A 43 4.66 -30.13 -8.95
N GLN A 44 5.43 -30.13 -7.87
CA GLN A 44 4.91 -30.42 -6.54
C GLN A 44 4.99 -29.17 -5.68
N GLN A 45 3.87 -28.81 -5.08
CA GLN A 45 3.72 -27.66 -4.21
C GLN A 45 3.13 -28.08 -2.86
N VAL A 46 3.42 -27.27 -1.86
CA VAL A 46 2.73 -27.30 -0.58
C VAL A 46 1.86 -26.06 -0.50
N LEU A 47 0.60 -26.23 -0.13
CA LEU A 47 -0.35 -25.14 0.07
C LEU A 47 -0.73 -25.05 1.53
N LEU A 48 -0.73 -23.84 2.10
CA LEU A 48 -1.24 -23.58 3.45
C LEU A 48 -2.38 -22.58 3.37
N ASN A 49 -3.58 -23.00 3.76
CA ASN A 49 -4.69 -22.07 3.96
C ASN A 49 -4.56 -21.42 5.34
N THR A 50 -4.29 -20.11 5.36
CA THR A 50 -3.96 -19.36 6.58
C THR A 50 -5.15 -19.15 7.51
N ARG A 51 -6.38 -19.34 7.01
CA ARG A 51 -7.62 -19.16 7.77
C ARG A 51 -8.16 -20.45 8.37
N SER A 52 -8.01 -21.57 7.67
CA SER A 52 -8.48 -22.89 8.11
C SER A 52 -7.38 -23.74 8.76
N GLY A 53 -6.10 -23.44 8.50
CA GLY A 53 -4.96 -24.24 8.95
C GLY A 53 -4.72 -25.51 8.13
N GLU A 54 -5.41 -25.68 7.00
CA GLU A 54 -5.20 -26.85 6.15
C GLU A 54 -3.88 -26.76 5.39
N LEU A 55 -3.03 -27.76 5.58
CA LEU A 55 -1.77 -27.94 4.88
C LEU A 55 -1.94 -29.07 3.86
N ARG A 56 -1.77 -28.75 2.57
CA ARG A 56 -2.09 -29.65 1.45
C ARG A 56 -0.88 -29.83 0.56
N PHE A 57 -0.78 -31.01 -0.02
CA PHE A 57 0.06 -31.27 -1.17
C PHE A 57 -0.72 -30.95 -2.44
N HIS A 58 -0.06 -30.31 -3.41
CA HIS A 58 -0.67 -29.94 -4.69
C HIS A 58 0.26 -30.30 -5.84
N GLU A 59 -0.30 -30.92 -6.86
CA GLU A 59 0.40 -31.21 -8.10
C GLU A 59 -0.05 -30.25 -9.19
N VAL A 60 0.91 -29.55 -9.79
CA VAL A 60 0.66 -28.58 -10.84
C VAL A 60 0.28 -29.32 -12.13
N PRO A 61 -0.94 -29.14 -12.64
CA PRO A 61 -1.43 -29.86 -13.83
C PRO A 61 -0.96 -29.25 -15.16
N GLU A 62 -0.13 -28.21 -15.14
CA GLU A 62 0.34 -27.42 -16.30
C GLU A 62 0.80 -28.29 -17.48
N ASP A 63 1.52 -29.38 -17.21
CA ASP A 63 2.03 -30.25 -18.27
C ASP A 63 1.05 -31.34 -18.75
N TRP A 64 -0.04 -31.54 -18.01
CA TRP A 64 -1.09 -32.52 -18.32
C TRP A 64 -2.19 -31.90 -19.17
N GLU A 65 -2.37 -30.58 -19.05
CA GLU A 65 -3.33 -29.88 -19.86
C GLU A 65 -2.79 -29.65 -21.29
N PRO A 66 -3.66 -29.75 -22.32
CA PRO A 66 -3.26 -29.44 -23.69
C PRO A 66 -2.72 -28.02 -23.78
N TRP A 67 -1.46 -27.89 -24.17
CA TRP A 67 -0.84 -26.58 -24.39
C TRP A 67 -1.48 -25.94 -25.62
N ASN A 68 -2.09 -24.76 -25.46
CA ASN A 68 -2.65 -24.06 -26.60
C ASN A 68 -1.47 -23.57 -27.48
N PRO A 69 -1.40 -23.94 -28.77
CA PRO A 69 -0.28 -23.57 -29.63
C PRO A 69 -0.14 -22.05 -29.85
N VAL A 70 -1.14 -21.24 -29.49
CA VAL A 70 -1.02 -19.78 -29.51
C VAL A 70 -0.20 -19.23 -28.33
N TRP A 71 -0.09 -19.98 -27.22
CA TRP A 71 0.76 -19.62 -26.09
C TRP A 71 2.20 -19.94 -26.46
N ARG A 72 3.05 -18.91 -26.54
CA ARG A 72 4.48 -19.05 -26.85
C ARG A 72 5.33 -19.12 -25.58
N SER A 73 4.75 -18.72 -24.45
CA SER A 73 5.35 -18.67 -23.14
C SER A 73 4.28 -18.78 -22.05
N ILE A 74 4.69 -19.01 -20.80
CA ILE A 74 3.78 -19.00 -19.64
C ILE A 74 3.05 -17.65 -19.48
N GLY A 75 3.64 -16.56 -19.96
CA GLY A 75 3.01 -15.22 -19.93
C GLY A 75 1.82 -15.08 -20.88
N ASP A 76 1.67 -15.98 -21.85
CA ASP A 76 0.54 -15.99 -22.78
C ASP A 76 -0.66 -16.79 -22.24
N VAL A 77 -0.47 -17.53 -21.15
CA VAL A 77 -1.52 -18.34 -20.53
C VAL A 77 -2.54 -17.41 -19.85
N PRO A 78 -3.85 -17.56 -20.13
CA PRO A 78 -4.88 -16.80 -19.44
C PRO A 78 -4.75 -16.92 -17.93
N ARG A 79 -4.96 -15.80 -17.23
CA ARG A 79 -4.72 -15.73 -15.79
C ARG A 79 -5.53 -16.77 -15.00
N GLU A 80 -6.77 -17.01 -15.38
CA GLU A 80 -7.64 -18.04 -14.79
C GLU A 80 -7.05 -19.45 -14.90
N THR A 81 -6.48 -19.79 -16.07
CA THR A 81 -5.80 -21.07 -16.29
C THR A 81 -4.55 -21.18 -15.41
N TYR A 82 -3.74 -20.12 -15.37
CA TYR A 82 -2.54 -20.08 -14.53
C TYR A 82 -2.87 -20.23 -13.04
N ASP A 83 -3.86 -19.48 -12.54
CA ASP A 83 -4.28 -19.51 -11.13
C ASP A 83 -4.88 -20.88 -10.73
N ARG A 84 -5.50 -21.58 -11.69
CA ARG A 84 -5.92 -22.97 -11.48
C ARG A 84 -4.73 -23.92 -11.35
N TRP A 85 -3.68 -23.72 -12.14
CA TRP A 85 -2.48 -24.57 -12.10
C TRP A 85 -1.63 -24.32 -10.85
N HIS A 86 -1.51 -23.05 -10.48
CA HIS A 86 -0.69 -22.53 -9.39
C HIS A 86 -1.58 -21.84 -8.35
N PRO A 87 -2.44 -22.61 -7.65
CA PRO A 87 -3.34 -22.02 -6.68
C PRO A 87 -2.57 -21.40 -5.52
N GLY A 88 -3.08 -20.26 -5.05
CA GLY A 88 -2.49 -19.53 -3.95
C GLY A 88 -1.31 -18.64 -4.37
N LYS A 89 -0.79 -17.93 -3.38
CA LYS A 89 0.28 -16.95 -3.58
C LYS A 89 1.61 -17.54 -3.16
N PHE A 90 2.54 -17.56 -4.11
CA PHE A 90 3.87 -18.09 -3.90
C PHE A 90 4.61 -17.31 -2.80
N PHE A 91 5.13 -18.05 -1.82
CA PHE A 91 6.01 -17.52 -0.79
C PHE A 91 7.44 -17.46 -1.32
N SER A 92 7.87 -16.27 -1.75
CA SER A 92 9.20 -16.09 -2.35
C SER A 92 10.32 -16.23 -1.31
N GLY A 93 10.04 -15.89 -0.05
CA GLY A 93 11.05 -15.83 1.00
C GLY A 93 12.14 -14.77 0.75
N VAL A 94 12.09 -14.04 -0.36
CA VAL A 94 13.13 -13.12 -0.84
C VAL A 94 12.51 -11.77 -1.18
N GLY A 95 13.17 -10.72 -0.70
CA GLY A 95 12.80 -9.33 -0.93
C GLY A 95 11.64 -8.84 -0.07
N PRO A 96 11.40 -7.52 -0.03
CA PRO A 96 10.39 -6.91 0.82
C PRO A 96 8.96 -7.11 0.28
N HIS A 97 8.82 -7.63 -0.95
CA HIS A 97 7.54 -7.60 -1.68
C HIS A 97 6.39 -8.31 -0.97
N GLN A 98 6.66 -9.45 -0.35
CA GLN A 98 5.63 -10.20 0.35
C GLN A 98 5.24 -9.58 1.71
N TRP A 99 6.05 -8.69 2.28
CA TRP A 99 5.87 -8.21 3.65
C TRP A 99 4.90 -7.03 3.78
N PHE A 100 4.72 -6.22 2.73
CA PHE A 100 3.82 -5.07 2.80
C PHE A 100 2.37 -5.43 2.49
N GLU A 101 2.12 -6.53 1.79
CA GLU A 101 0.76 -6.97 1.47
C GLU A 101 0.13 -7.70 2.66
N PRO A 102 -1.22 -7.72 2.76
CA PRO A 102 -1.92 -8.65 3.62
C PRO A 102 -1.47 -10.10 3.38
N VAL A 103 -1.43 -10.88 4.45
CA VAL A 103 -1.10 -12.30 4.35
C VAL A 103 -2.20 -12.97 3.51
N PRO A 104 -1.85 -13.63 2.39
CA PRO A 104 -2.81 -14.28 1.54
C PRO A 104 -3.58 -15.38 2.27
N GLU A 105 -4.83 -15.63 1.86
CA GLU A 105 -5.60 -16.75 2.38
C GLU A 105 -4.94 -18.10 2.08
N LEU A 106 -4.34 -18.24 0.89
CA LEU A 106 -3.67 -19.46 0.46
C LEU A 106 -2.22 -19.14 0.07
N LEU A 107 -1.28 -19.67 0.83
CA LEU A 107 0.16 -19.58 0.55
C LEU A 107 0.63 -20.83 -0.18
N SER A 108 1.61 -20.70 -1.07
CA SER A 108 2.21 -21.83 -1.79
C SER A 108 3.74 -21.84 -1.73
N TRP A 109 4.32 -23.04 -1.64
CA TRP A 109 5.76 -23.29 -1.72
C TRP A 109 6.03 -24.36 -2.78
N THR A 110 7.02 -24.12 -3.63
CA THR A 110 7.47 -25.10 -4.62
C THR A 110 8.45 -26.08 -4.00
N ILE A 111 8.17 -27.36 -4.15
CA ILE A 111 9.05 -28.47 -3.75
C ILE A 111 10.06 -28.70 -4.88
N ASP A 112 11.34 -28.64 -4.52
CA ASP A 112 12.46 -29.01 -5.36
C ASP A 112 12.49 -30.54 -5.53
N SER A 113 11.70 -31.02 -6.49
CA SER A 113 11.51 -32.41 -6.86
C SER A 113 11.53 -32.52 -8.39
N GLY A 114 12.00 -33.64 -8.93
CA GLY A 114 12.07 -33.86 -10.38
C GLY A 114 13.30 -33.28 -11.08
N VAL A 115 14.29 -32.78 -10.33
CA VAL A 115 15.57 -32.29 -10.86
C VAL A 115 16.64 -33.33 -10.57
N GLU A 116 17.32 -33.84 -11.61
CA GLU A 116 18.47 -34.78 -11.76
C GLU A 116 18.80 -35.81 -10.65
N GLU A 117 18.59 -35.53 -9.36
CA GLU A 117 18.89 -36.38 -8.19
C GLU A 117 17.73 -36.51 -7.16
N LEU A 118 16.62 -35.76 -7.29
CA LEU A 118 15.48 -35.85 -6.37
C LEU A 118 14.23 -36.39 -7.08
N PRO A 119 13.79 -37.64 -6.82
CA PRO A 119 12.56 -38.14 -7.40
C PRO A 119 11.35 -37.34 -6.90
N TYR A 120 10.29 -37.33 -7.70
CA TYR A 120 8.99 -36.85 -7.25
C TYR A 120 8.53 -37.62 -6.02
N LEU A 121 7.88 -36.91 -5.09
CA LEU A 121 7.28 -37.52 -3.92
C LEU A 121 6.07 -38.33 -4.36
N ASP A 122 6.02 -39.61 -3.98
CA ASP A 122 4.79 -40.40 -4.02
C ASP A 122 3.86 -40.02 -2.85
N ALA A 123 2.69 -40.65 -2.76
CA ALA A 123 1.72 -40.34 -1.71
C ALA A 123 2.27 -40.57 -0.29
N GLU A 124 3.07 -41.61 -0.06
CA GLU A 124 3.65 -41.90 1.25
C GLU A 124 4.68 -40.83 1.64
N ALA A 125 5.61 -40.54 0.73
CA ALA A 125 6.64 -39.53 0.91
C ALA A 125 6.05 -38.12 1.04
N ALA A 126 4.98 -37.81 0.30
CA ALA A 126 4.25 -36.55 0.42
C ALA A 126 3.59 -36.42 1.80
N ASN A 127 2.91 -37.46 2.30
CA ASN A 127 2.33 -37.44 3.65
C ASN A 127 3.40 -37.28 4.74
N ALA A 128 4.53 -37.99 4.62
CA ALA A 128 5.65 -37.84 5.54
C ALA A 128 6.21 -36.41 5.53
N PHE A 129 6.34 -35.81 4.34
CA PHE A 129 6.82 -34.45 4.16
C PHE A 129 5.84 -33.40 4.73
N LEU A 130 4.54 -33.55 4.51
CA LEU A 130 3.53 -32.70 5.16
C LEU A 130 3.60 -32.79 6.70
N GLY A 131 3.86 -33.99 7.23
CA GLY A 131 4.10 -34.20 8.65
C GLY A 131 5.31 -33.40 9.18
N GLU A 132 6.41 -33.40 8.44
CA GLU A 132 7.62 -32.62 8.75
C GLU A 132 7.37 -31.10 8.70
N LEU A 133 6.58 -30.63 7.75
CA LEU A 133 6.26 -29.20 7.59
C LEU A 133 5.23 -28.68 8.60
N THR A 134 4.37 -29.54 9.13
CA THR A 134 3.28 -29.18 10.06
C THR A 134 3.73 -28.26 11.22
N PRO A 135 4.80 -28.55 11.98
CA PRO A 135 5.25 -27.65 13.05
C PRO A 135 5.67 -26.26 12.57
N TYR A 136 6.27 -26.15 11.38
CA TYR A 136 6.66 -24.86 10.80
C TYR A 136 5.46 -24.09 10.26
N ALA A 137 4.50 -24.78 9.65
CA ALA A 137 3.23 -24.19 9.26
C ALA A 137 2.46 -23.67 10.49
N GLN A 138 2.45 -24.40 11.61
CA GLN A 138 1.83 -23.93 12.85
C GLN A 138 2.56 -22.69 13.38
N ALA A 139 3.89 -22.72 13.45
CA ALA A 139 4.69 -21.56 13.88
C ALA A 139 4.48 -20.33 12.99
N LEU A 140 4.26 -20.54 11.68
CA LEU A 140 3.90 -19.46 10.75
C LEU A 140 2.58 -18.82 11.17
N LEU A 141 1.52 -19.61 11.34
CA LEU A 141 0.19 -19.08 11.68
C LEU A 141 0.17 -18.45 13.08
N ASP A 142 0.77 -19.09 14.07
CA ASP A 142 0.88 -18.57 15.45
C ASP A 142 1.66 -17.25 15.50
N GLY A 143 2.59 -17.07 14.56
CA GLY A 143 3.39 -15.85 14.44
C GLY A 143 2.63 -14.68 13.81
N LEU A 144 1.56 -14.89 13.06
CA LEU A 144 0.87 -13.81 12.35
C LEU A 144 0.25 -12.79 13.31
N PHE A 145 0.14 -11.54 12.86
CA PHE A 145 -0.61 -10.49 13.55
C PHE A 145 -2.05 -10.42 13.04
N ASP A 146 -2.99 -10.12 13.94
CA ASP A 146 -4.37 -9.78 13.59
C ASP A 146 -4.51 -8.27 13.44
N VAL A 147 -5.15 -7.84 12.35
CA VAL A 147 -5.31 -6.43 11.98
C VAL A 147 -6.79 -6.02 11.90
N GLY A 148 -7.68 -6.79 12.52
CA GLY A 148 -9.12 -6.51 12.53
C GLY A 148 -9.84 -7.03 11.30
N GLY A 149 -9.56 -8.28 10.93
CA GLY A 149 -10.15 -8.99 9.78
C GLY A 149 -9.09 -9.50 8.81
N ASP A 150 -8.01 -8.74 8.64
CA ASP A 150 -6.83 -9.13 7.88
C ASP A 150 -5.70 -9.64 8.76
N LEU A 151 -4.72 -10.28 8.12
CA LEU A 151 -3.51 -10.78 8.74
C LEU A 151 -2.29 -10.00 8.25
N ASP A 152 -1.32 -9.81 9.13
CA ASP A 152 -0.02 -9.20 8.79
C ASP A 152 1.14 -10.07 9.26
N TRP A 153 2.28 -9.85 8.64
CA TRP A 153 3.49 -10.60 8.90
C TRP A 153 4.18 -10.11 10.16
N SER A 154 4.65 -11.05 10.97
CA SER A 154 5.66 -10.82 11.99
C SER A 154 7.00 -11.43 11.60
N ALA A 155 8.07 -11.04 12.29
CA ALA A 155 9.38 -11.66 12.09
C ALA A 155 9.34 -13.19 12.32
N ASP A 156 8.59 -13.66 13.33
CA ASP A 156 8.45 -15.11 13.60
C ASP A 156 7.74 -15.85 12.47
N SER A 157 6.64 -15.29 11.95
CA SER A 157 5.93 -15.88 10.82
C SER A 157 6.77 -15.89 9.54
N GLY A 158 7.54 -14.83 9.29
CA GLY A 158 8.46 -14.75 8.16
C GLY A 158 9.58 -15.78 8.25
N ARG A 159 10.15 -15.98 9.45
CA ARG A 159 11.15 -17.03 9.74
C ARG A 159 10.58 -18.42 9.48
N ALA A 160 9.38 -18.70 10.00
CA ALA A 160 8.73 -19.99 9.82
C ALA A 160 8.45 -20.28 8.33
N GLY A 161 7.92 -19.30 7.59
CA GLY A 161 7.70 -19.43 6.14
C GLY A 161 8.99 -19.66 5.34
N ARG A 162 10.09 -19.01 5.71
CA ARG A 162 11.40 -19.27 5.09
C ARG A 162 11.95 -20.65 5.42
N ASN A 163 11.70 -21.17 6.62
CA ASN A 163 12.05 -22.55 6.95
C ASN A 163 11.24 -23.57 6.14
N ILE A 164 9.96 -23.32 5.88
CA ILE A 164 9.18 -24.13 4.91
C ILE A 164 9.84 -24.07 3.52
N THR A 165 10.23 -22.88 3.05
CA THR A 165 10.97 -22.75 1.78
C THR A 165 12.24 -23.59 1.77
N ARG A 166 13.07 -23.54 2.82
CA ARG A 166 14.32 -24.32 2.92
C ARG A 166 14.08 -25.83 2.95
N LEU A 167 13.03 -26.27 3.65
CA LEU A 167 12.61 -27.68 3.68
C LEU A 167 12.08 -28.16 2.33
N CYS A 168 11.51 -27.24 1.53
CA CYS A 168 11.12 -27.51 0.16
C CYS A 168 12.30 -27.49 -0.83
N LYS A 169 13.52 -27.12 -0.43
CA LYS A 169 14.72 -27.16 -1.31
C LYS A 169 15.47 -28.49 -1.17
N ARG A 170 16.40 -28.75 -2.09
CA ARG A 170 17.23 -29.95 -2.15
C ARG A 170 17.86 -30.39 -0.83
N ASP A 171 18.38 -29.45 -0.04
CA ASP A 171 19.08 -29.78 1.21
C ASP A 171 18.13 -30.12 2.37
N ARG A 172 16.82 -29.88 2.22
CA ARG A 172 15.74 -30.11 3.20
C ARG A 172 16.13 -29.79 4.63
N LYS A 173 16.73 -28.62 4.83
CA LYS A 173 17.27 -28.23 6.14
C LYS A 173 16.75 -26.88 6.59
N ALA A 174 15.95 -26.90 7.65
CA ALA A 174 15.58 -25.68 8.37
C ALA A 174 16.83 -25.01 8.95
N ALA A 175 16.79 -23.68 9.03
CA ALA A 175 17.85 -22.88 9.62
C ALA A 175 17.48 -22.45 11.04
N GLY A 176 18.52 -22.14 11.84
CA GLY A 176 18.35 -21.49 13.13
C GLY A 176 17.88 -20.04 13.00
N LEU A 177 17.58 -19.42 14.14
CA LEU A 177 17.04 -18.05 14.19
C LEU A 177 18.01 -17.01 13.59
N GLU A 178 19.31 -17.26 13.68
CA GLU A 178 20.38 -16.39 13.19
C GLU A 178 20.37 -16.22 11.66
N ALA A 179 19.83 -17.19 10.92
CA ALA A 179 19.80 -17.13 9.46
C ALA A 179 18.84 -16.07 8.90
N ASP A 180 17.91 -15.61 9.74
CA ASP A 180 16.88 -14.62 9.41
C ASP A 180 16.83 -13.47 10.42
N ALA A 181 17.98 -13.15 11.04
CA ALA A 181 18.10 -12.10 12.04
C ALA A 181 17.81 -10.68 11.48
N HIS A 182 17.85 -10.50 10.16
CA HIS A 182 17.46 -9.25 9.49
C HIS A 182 15.94 -9.07 9.35
N LEU A 183 15.12 -10.08 9.69
CA LEU A 183 13.67 -9.93 9.80
C LEU A 183 13.32 -9.27 11.13
N VAL A 184 12.90 -8.01 11.11
CA VAL A 184 12.70 -7.21 12.32
C VAL A 184 11.29 -6.63 12.37
N GLU A 185 10.62 -6.79 13.50
CA GLU A 185 9.31 -6.20 13.74
C GLU A 185 9.43 -4.68 13.90
N TYR A 186 8.53 -3.92 13.26
CA TYR A 186 8.53 -2.46 13.28
C TYR A 186 8.49 -1.89 14.69
N GLY A 187 7.72 -2.50 15.61
CA GLY A 187 7.67 -2.08 17.01
C GLY A 187 9.04 -2.13 17.71
N THR A 188 9.89 -3.10 17.38
CA THR A 188 11.27 -3.18 17.92
C THR A 188 12.12 -2.01 17.42
N ILE A 189 11.95 -1.62 16.16
CA ILE A 189 12.65 -0.48 15.56
C ILE A 189 12.18 0.82 16.23
N VAL A 190 10.88 1.03 16.35
CA VAL A 190 10.29 2.23 16.95
C VAL A 190 10.69 2.38 18.42
N ALA A 191 10.71 1.30 19.19
CA ALA A 191 11.17 1.33 20.59
C ALA A 191 12.62 1.79 20.74
N ARG A 192 13.48 1.47 19.75
CA ARG A 192 14.88 1.88 19.75
C ARG A 192 15.13 3.24 19.09
N PHE A 193 14.35 3.57 18.08
CA PHE A 193 14.43 4.79 17.28
C PHE A 193 13.07 5.50 17.22
N PRO A 194 12.65 6.18 18.31
CA PRO A 194 11.35 6.83 18.39
C PRO A 194 11.02 7.79 17.25
N GLN A 195 12.03 8.43 16.64
CA GLN A 195 11.88 9.34 15.51
C GLN A 195 11.36 8.69 14.22
N VAL A 196 11.36 7.35 14.15
CA VAL A 196 10.81 6.57 13.02
C VAL A 196 9.29 6.59 13.02
N TYR A 197 8.67 6.78 14.19
CA TYR A 197 7.24 6.87 14.32
C TYR A 197 6.71 8.19 13.74
N GLN A 198 5.66 8.09 12.92
CA GLN A 198 5.03 9.22 12.26
C GLN A 198 3.58 9.36 12.73
N LEU A 199 3.36 10.24 13.71
CA LEU A 199 2.05 10.46 14.32
C LEU A 199 0.98 10.90 13.30
N ASN A 200 1.37 11.67 12.29
CA ASN A 200 0.48 12.17 11.25
C ASN A 200 -0.17 11.05 10.41
N LEU A 201 0.43 9.86 10.35
CA LEU A 201 -0.16 8.72 9.65
C LEU A 201 -1.47 8.25 10.28
N LEU A 202 -1.68 8.50 11.57
CA LEU A 202 -2.90 8.11 12.27
C LEU A 202 -4.13 8.97 11.95
N ARG A 203 -3.96 10.05 11.17
CA ARG A 203 -5.04 10.94 10.70
C ARG A 203 -5.46 10.65 9.26
N ARG A 204 -4.65 9.88 8.53
CA ARG A 204 -4.89 9.47 7.14
C ARG A 204 -6.13 8.56 7.06
N SER A 205 -6.75 8.49 5.89
CA SER A 205 -7.72 7.42 5.60
C SER A 205 -7.02 6.05 5.67
N LEU A 206 -7.78 4.97 5.85
CA LEU A 206 -7.20 3.63 5.96
C LEU A 206 -6.46 3.22 4.69
N ASP A 207 -6.93 3.63 3.51
CA ASP A 207 -6.27 3.33 2.22
C ASP A 207 -4.94 4.07 2.06
N GLU A 208 -4.87 5.34 2.48
CA GLU A 208 -3.62 6.11 2.47
C GLU A 208 -2.65 5.55 3.53
N LEU A 209 -3.14 5.23 4.72
CA LEU A 209 -2.34 4.59 5.76
C LEU A 209 -1.76 3.25 5.29
N ALA A 210 -2.54 2.43 4.56
CA ALA A 210 -2.06 1.17 4.01
C ALA A 210 -0.90 1.40 3.01
N ARG A 211 -1.01 2.40 2.13
CA ARG A 211 0.06 2.79 1.19
C ARG A 211 1.30 3.33 1.91
N ASP A 212 1.12 4.14 2.96
CA ASP A 212 2.22 4.64 3.78
C ASP A 212 2.92 3.48 4.54
N CYS A 213 2.16 2.53 5.08
CA CYS A 213 2.71 1.33 5.72
C CYS A 213 3.51 0.47 4.74
N GLU A 214 3.02 0.34 3.50
CA GLU A 214 3.76 -0.33 2.43
C GLU A 214 5.09 0.38 2.12
N SER A 215 5.06 1.70 1.98
CA SER A 215 6.25 2.51 1.74
C SER A 215 7.29 2.34 2.86
N ILE A 216 6.85 2.39 4.12
CA ILE A 216 7.71 2.16 5.29
C ILE A 216 8.30 0.74 5.27
N THR A 217 7.49 -0.27 4.95
CA THR A 217 7.94 -1.67 4.87
C THR A 217 9.02 -1.86 3.79
N ARG A 218 8.83 -1.22 2.62
CA ARG A 218 9.76 -1.33 1.48
C ARG A 218 11.05 -0.54 1.70
N TYR A 219 10.94 0.66 2.24
CA TYR A 219 12.01 1.66 2.15
C TYR A 219 12.50 2.19 3.49
N LEU A 220 11.84 1.87 4.60
CA LEU A 220 12.07 2.40 5.96
C LEU A 220 13.04 3.60 6.01
N GLY A 221 12.52 4.77 5.69
CA GLY A 221 13.27 6.02 5.73
C GLY A 221 14.52 6.05 4.85
N SER A 222 14.53 5.47 3.65
CA SER A 222 15.72 5.42 2.78
C SER A 222 16.36 6.79 2.51
N ASN A 223 15.58 7.87 2.64
CA ASN A 223 16.02 9.25 2.48
C ASN A 223 16.25 9.99 3.82
N GLU A 224 16.07 9.29 4.94
CA GLU A 224 16.13 9.84 6.29
C GLU A 224 17.52 9.64 6.91
N PRO A 225 18.03 10.62 7.70
CA PRO A 225 19.37 10.55 8.30
C PRO A 225 19.57 9.32 9.20
N TRP A 226 18.52 8.81 9.84
CA TRP A 226 18.57 7.69 10.78
C TRP A 226 18.62 6.31 10.11
N HIS A 227 18.37 6.21 8.80
CA HIS A 227 18.31 4.94 8.07
C HIS A 227 19.56 4.07 8.22
N GLN A 228 20.74 4.69 8.10
CA GLN A 228 22.02 4.00 8.19
C GLN A 228 22.27 3.46 9.60
N GLU A 229 21.80 4.17 10.63
CA GLU A 229 21.92 3.72 12.01
C GLU A 229 21.04 2.51 12.29
N ILE A 230 19.80 2.51 11.77
CA ILE A 230 18.90 1.34 11.87
C ILE A 230 19.53 0.13 11.20
N LYS A 231 20.03 0.27 9.97
CA LYS A 231 20.72 -0.82 9.26
C LYS A 231 21.94 -1.33 10.02
N LYS A 232 22.70 -0.46 10.68
CA LYS A 232 23.84 -0.87 11.50
C LYS A 232 23.44 -1.69 12.73
N VAL A 233 22.28 -1.40 13.33
CA VAL A 233 21.80 -2.07 14.54
C VAL A 233 21.06 -3.36 14.24
N PHE A 234 20.19 -3.35 13.22
CA PHE A 234 19.25 -4.43 12.94
C PHE A 234 19.55 -5.22 11.66
N GLY A 235 20.38 -4.66 10.79
CA GLY A 235 20.68 -5.28 9.51
C GLY A 235 21.76 -6.35 9.60
N VAL A 236 21.72 -7.28 8.66
CA VAL A 236 22.71 -8.36 8.51
C VAL A 236 23.41 -8.18 7.16
N PRO A 237 24.76 -8.25 7.08
CA PRO A 237 25.45 -8.20 5.81
C PRO A 237 24.98 -9.30 4.84
N TYR A 238 24.81 -8.97 3.57
CA TYR A 238 24.60 -9.99 2.54
C TYR A 238 25.82 -10.93 2.47
N ARG A 239 25.58 -12.18 2.09
CA ARG A 239 26.64 -13.20 1.98
C ARG A 239 27.74 -12.82 0.99
N ASP A 240 27.40 -12.08 -0.06
CA ASP A 240 28.33 -11.59 -1.08
C ASP A 240 29.00 -10.25 -0.70
N GLY A 241 28.67 -9.68 0.45
CA GLY A 241 29.19 -8.39 0.91
C GLY A 241 28.64 -7.17 0.17
N SER A 242 27.62 -7.33 -0.69
CA SER A 242 27.06 -6.25 -1.52
C SER A 242 26.33 -5.16 -0.72
N GLY A 243 26.03 -5.42 0.56
CA GLY A 243 25.36 -4.45 1.42
C GLY A 243 24.84 -5.07 2.72
N ILE A 244 23.90 -4.36 3.35
CA ILE A 244 23.24 -4.77 4.58
C ILE A 244 21.76 -5.03 4.27
N ASN A 245 21.31 -6.24 4.56
CA ASN A 245 19.93 -6.65 4.45
C ASN A 245 19.14 -6.27 5.72
N LEU A 246 17.94 -5.77 5.55
CA LEU A 246 16.99 -5.48 6.62
C LEU A 246 15.58 -5.54 6.02
N ASP A 247 14.78 -6.48 6.50
CA ASP A 247 13.37 -6.61 6.16
C ASP A 247 12.54 -6.18 7.38
N VAL A 248 11.62 -5.24 7.19
CA VAL A 248 10.77 -4.70 8.26
C VAL A 248 9.40 -5.36 8.16
N LEU A 249 8.85 -5.84 9.28
CA LEU A 249 7.58 -6.57 9.30
C LEU A 249 6.62 -5.95 10.31
N GLY A 250 5.32 -6.14 10.10
CA GLY A 250 4.28 -5.75 11.06
C GLY A 250 4.01 -4.25 11.12
N VAL A 251 4.39 -3.47 10.10
CA VAL A 251 4.14 -2.01 10.09
C VAL A 251 2.65 -1.71 10.14
N ARG A 252 1.85 -2.41 9.33
CA ARG A 252 0.39 -2.24 9.27
C ARG A 252 -0.24 -2.66 10.60
N ALA A 253 0.14 -3.82 11.13
CA ALA A 253 -0.34 -4.29 12.43
C ALA A 253 0.01 -3.33 13.58
N TRP A 254 1.22 -2.75 13.57
CA TRP A 254 1.65 -1.80 14.60
C TRP A 254 0.85 -0.50 14.53
N TYR A 255 0.76 0.15 13.38
CA TYR A 255 -0.03 1.39 13.24
C TYR A 255 -1.51 1.16 13.53
N ARG A 256 -2.07 0.01 13.13
CA ARG A 256 -3.43 -0.37 13.50
C ARG A 256 -3.61 -0.50 15.01
N SER A 257 -2.66 -1.14 15.70
CA SER A 257 -2.72 -1.26 17.17
C SER A 257 -2.67 0.10 17.84
N VAL A 258 -1.82 1.03 17.36
CA VAL A 258 -1.81 2.41 17.83
C VAL A 258 -3.13 3.14 17.58
N LEU A 259 -3.73 2.95 16.41
CA LEU A 259 -5.05 3.51 16.10
C LEU A 259 -6.12 3.02 17.10
N MET A 260 -6.09 1.73 17.47
CA MET A 260 -7.10 1.14 18.34
C MET A 260 -6.85 1.40 19.83
N ASP A 261 -5.59 1.42 20.29
CA ASP A 261 -5.23 1.62 21.71
C ASP A 261 -5.25 3.10 22.12
N GLY A 262 -4.98 4.02 21.18
CA GLY A 262 -4.83 5.45 21.49
C GLY A 262 -6.14 6.18 21.75
N ASP A 263 -7.26 5.69 21.22
CA ASP A 263 -8.57 6.34 21.31
C ASP A 263 -9.69 5.29 21.25
N PRO A 264 -10.52 5.13 22.30
CA PRO A 264 -11.56 4.11 22.35
C PRO A 264 -12.75 4.40 21.42
N ARG A 265 -12.80 5.58 20.77
CA ARG A 265 -13.88 5.93 19.85
C ARG A 265 -13.83 5.05 18.59
N PRO A 266 -14.98 4.61 18.06
CA PRO A 266 -15.03 3.94 16.78
C PRO A 266 -14.48 4.84 15.66
N LEU A 267 -13.77 4.20 14.73
CA LEU A 267 -13.23 4.86 13.54
C LEU A 267 -14.35 5.14 12.53
N LYS A 268 -14.26 6.26 11.84
CA LYS A 268 -15.14 6.63 10.73
C LYS A 268 -14.31 7.28 9.62
N GLU A 269 -14.47 6.80 8.40
CA GLU A 269 -13.87 7.44 7.23
C GLU A 269 -14.59 8.76 6.93
N PHE A 270 -13.83 9.78 6.52
CA PHE A 270 -14.41 11.08 6.23
C PHE A 270 -15.43 11.04 5.09
N SER A 271 -15.27 10.15 4.10
CA SER A 271 -16.25 10.00 3.02
C SER A 271 -17.65 9.64 3.53
N ASP A 272 -17.73 8.77 4.53
CA ASP A 272 -19.01 8.36 5.11
C ASP A 272 -19.60 9.47 5.99
N TRP A 273 -18.72 10.18 6.71
CA TRP A 273 -19.11 11.35 7.49
C TRP A 273 -19.67 12.48 6.62
N ASP A 274 -19.00 12.76 5.50
CA ASP A 274 -19.40 13.79 4.54
C ASP A 274 -20.71 13.42 3.85
N ALA A 275 -20.91 12.16 3.48
CA ALA A 275 -22.18 11.69 2.90
C ALA A 275 -23.39 11.91 3.85
N GLU A 276 -23.18 11.87 5.16
CA GLU A 276 -24.22 12.09 6.17
C GLU A 276 -24.46 13.57 6.50
N HIS A 277 -23.42 14.40 6.43
CA HIS A 277 -23.46 15.77 6.98
C HIS A 277 -23.17 16.86 5.95
N ASP A 278 -22.82 16.50 4.72
CA ASP A 278 -22.50 17.39 3.59
C ASP A 278 -21.46 18.47 3.97
N ARG A 279 -20.39 18.06 4.67
CA ARG A 279 -19.42 18.97 5.30
C ARG A 279 -18.55 19.70 4.29
N LEU A 280 -18.16 19.03 3.20
CA LEU A 280 -17.38 19.65 2.13
C LEU A 280 -18.20 20.72 1.42
N ALA A 281 -19.44 20.42 1.02
CA ALA A 281 -20.28 21.39 0.31
C ALA A 281 -20.77 22.53 1.20
N ALA A 282 -21.02 22.27 2.48
CA ALA A 282 -21.39 23.28 3.47
C ALA A 282 -20.18 24.02 4.09
N GLY A 283 -18.96 23.61 3.76
CA GLY A 283 -17.73 24.12 4.33
C GLY A 283 -17.27 25.47 3.76
N ASP A 284 -16.28 26.07 4.41
CA ASP A 284 -15.60 27.31 4.00
C ASP A 284 -14.38 27.07 3.09
N ILE A 285 -14.22 25.85 2.55
CA ILE A 285 -13.13 25.53 1.62
C ILE A 285 -13.41 26.17 0.26
N THR A 286 -12.42 26.90 -0.24
CA THR A 286 -12.45 27.53 -1.57
C THR A 286 -11.25 27.09 -2.41
N SER A 287 -11.25 27.38 -3.72
CA SER A 287 -10.12 27.07 -4.61
C SER A 287 -8.82 27.78 -4.21
N THR A 288 -8.90 28.86 -3.43
CA THR A 288 -7.77 29.64 -2.92
C THR A 288 -7.39 29.31 -1.48
N SER A 289 -8.09 28.36 -0.83
CA SER A 289 -7.74 27.96 0.54
C SER A 289 -6.29 27.46 0.62
N THR A 290 -5.53 27.99 1.56
CA THR A 290 -4.15 27.60 1.86
C THR A 290 -4.10 26.28 2.60
N ASP A 291 -2.93 25.62 2.62
CA ASP A 291 -2.78 24.36 3.36
C ASP A 291 -3.03 24.52 4.87
N ALA A 292 -2.64 25.66 5.45
CA ALA A 292 -2.90 25.98 6.85
C ALA A 292 -4.40 26.19 7.14
N GLU A 293 -5.17 26.70 6.17
CA GLU A 293 -6.63 26.80 6.31
C GLU A 293 -7.29 25.43 6.23
N LEU A 294 -6.82 24.55 5.35
CA LEU A 294 -7.29 23.17 5.26
C LEU A 294 -6.95 22.37 6.52
N ASP A 295 -5.77 22.56 7.12
CA ASP A 295 -5.40 21.97 8.41
C ASP A 295 -6.37 22.41 9.52
N ARG A 296 -6.59 23.73 9.64
CA ARG A 296 -7.54 24.27 10.62
C ARG A 296 -8.97 23.80 10.40
N TRP A 297 -9.38 23.60 9.15
CA TRP A 297 -10.69 23.04 8.83
C TRP A 297 -10.77 21.58 9.26
N ALA A 298 -9.75 20.78 8.94
CA ALA A 298 -9.69 19.38 9.29
C ALA A 298 -9.72 19.16 10.82
N ASP A 299 -8.95 19.96 11.57
CA ASP A 299 -8.96 19.93 13.03
C ASP A 299 -10.36 20.21 13.60
N ARG A 300 -11.08 21.21 13.06
CA ARG A 300 -12.46 21.51 13.49
C ARG A 300 -13.43 20.36 13.22
N GLU A 301 -13.31 19.71 12.07
CA GLU A 301 -14.17 18.58 11.71
C GLU A 301 -13.87 17.34 12.55
N GLU A 302 -12.59 17.06 12.81
CA GLU A 302 -12.18 16.01 13.75
C GLU A 302 -12.72 16.29 15.15
N GLU A 303 -12.66 17.53 15.65
CA GLU A 303 -13.25 17.93 16.93
C GLU A 303 -14.78 17.80 16.95
N ASN A 304 -15.46 18.11 15.84
CA ASN A 304 -16.91 17.98 15.72
C ASN A 304 -17.33 16.50 15.77
N ALA A 305 -16.64 15.63 15.02
CA ALA A 305 -16.87 14.18 15.05
C ALA A 305 -16.54 13.58 16.42
N ALA A 306 -15.43 14.03 17.03
CA ALA A 306 -15.00 13.67 18.37
C ALA A 306 -16.10 13.95 19.42
N ARG A 307 -16.77 15.10 19.35
CA ARG A 307 -17.90 15.45 20.23
C ARG A 307 -19.11 14.53 20.04
N GLN A 308 -19.23 13.89 18.88
CA GLN A 308 -20.26 12.90 18.57
C GLN A 308 -19.80 11.45 18.83
N GLY A 309 -18.62 11.27 19.45
CA GLY A 309 -18.11 9.96 19.80
C GLY A 309 -17.39 9.22 18.68
N TRP A 310 -17.05 9.90 17.58
CA TRP A 310 -16.33 9.32 16.44
C TRP A 310 -14.88 9.75 16.40
N ARG A 311 -14.01 8.86 15.92
CA ARG A 311 -12.65 9.21 15.48
C ARG A 311 -12.61 9.23 13.96
N LEU A 312 -12.48 10.43 13.41
CA LEU A 312 -12.56 10.68 11.99
C LEU A 312 -11.19 10.49 11.31
N LEU A 313 -11.16 9.87 10.13
CA LEU A 313 -9.96 9.59 9.35
C LEU A 313 -10.06 10.23 7.97
N GLY A 314 -8.93 10.69 7.40
CA GLY A 314 -8.86 11.14 6.01
C GLY A 314 -9.39 12.56 5.74
N VAL A 315 -9.64 13.35 6.79
CA VAL A 315 -10.28 14.68 6.68
C VAL A 315 -9.44 15.65 5.87
N ARG A 316 -8.13 15.68 6.14
CA ARG A 316 -7.21 16.63 5.50
C ARG A 316 -7.03 16.33 4.02
N GLU A 317 -6.99 15.04 3.67
CA GLU A 317 -6.89 14.53 2.31
C GLU A 317 -8.15 14.88 1.53
N ALA A 318 -9.34 14.65 2.11
CA ALA A 318 -10.60 15.02 1.50
C ALA A 318 -10.72 16.53 1.27
N ALA A 319 -10.30 17.35 2.24
CA ALA A 319 -10.25 18.80 2.12
C ALA A 319 -9.33 19.25 0.98
N SER A 320 -8.13 18.65 0.88
CA SER A 320 -7.20 18.88 -0.25
C SER A 320 -7.82 18.50 -1.59
N ALA A 321 -8.38 17.29 -1.69
CA ALA A 321 -8.99 16.80 -2.92
C ALA A 321 -10.16 17.68 -3.35
N HIS A 322 -10.98 18.14 -2.40
CA HIS A 322 -12.08 19.06 -2.68
C HIS A 322 -11.56 20.42 -3.19
N ARG A 323 -10.52 20.99 -2.56
CA ARG A 323 -9.87 22.21 -3.07
C ARG A 323 -9.37 22.03 -4.50
N GLU A 324 -8.71 20.92 -4.82
CA GLU A 324 -8.26 20.66 -6.19
C GLU A 324 -9.43 20.54 -7.17
N GLN A 325 -10.52 19.87 -6.80
CA GLN A 325 -11.74 19.84 -7.62
C GLN A 325 -12.31 21.25 -7.87
N LEU A 326 -12.30 22.13 -6.86
CA LEU A 326 -12.72 23.52 -7.02
C LEU A 326 -11.78 24.30 -7.95
N ARG A 327 -10.46 24.04 -7.89
CA ARG A 327 -9.47 24.62 -8.82
C ARG A 327 -9.72 24.15 -10.25
N ASP A 328 -9.99 22.87 -10.45
CA ASP A 328 -10.29 22.33 -11.79
C ASP A 328 -11.59 22.93 -12.36
N ARG A 329 -12.64 23.06 -11.56
CA ARG A 329 -13.87 23.77 -11.97
C ARG A 329 -13.60 25.23 -12.34
N GLY A 330 -12.80 25.93 -11.54
CA GLY A 330 -12.38 27.30 -11.84
C GLY A 330 -11.55 27.39 -13.12
N TRP A 331 -10.69 26.40 -13.37
CA TRP A 331 -9.87 26.30 -14.56
C TRP A 331 -10.70 26.06 -15.84
N ASP A 332 -11.77 25.27 -15.75
CA ASP A 332 -12.71 25.09 -16.84
C ASP A 332 -13.58 26.33 -17.06
N ARG A 333 -14.03 26.98 -15.98
CA ARG A 333 -14.76 28.25 -16.05
C ARG A 333 -13.94 29.35 -16.74
N LEU A 334 -12.63 29.39 -16.51
CA LEU A 334 -11.72 30.33 -17.17
C LEU A 334 -11.76 30.21 -18.70
N ALA A 335 -11.85 28.99 -19.24
CA ALA A 335 -11.97 28.79 -20.69
C ALA A 335 -13.32 29.26 -21.25
N VAL A 336 -14.39 29.03 -20.51
CA VAL A 336 -15.73 29.49 -20.88
C VAL A 336 -15.76 31.02 -20.92
N LEU A 337 -15.26 31.69 -19.88
CA LEU A 337 -15.22 33.16 -19.83
C LEU A 337 -14.39 33.78 -20.95
N GLY A 338 -13.23 33.18 -21.27
CA GLY A 338 -12.40 33.64 -22.39
C GLY A 338 -13.13 33.55 -23.73
N ALA A 339 -13.94 32.50 -23.94
CA ALA A 339 -14.78 32.37 -25.13
C ALA A 339 -15.96 33.35 -25.12
N ASP A 340 -16.66 33.49 -23.98
CA ASP A 340 -17.79 34.41 -23.81
C ASP A 340 -17.37 35.86 -24.05
N ILE A 341 -16.19 36.28 -23.58
CA ILE A 341 -15.66 37.63 -23.81
C ILE A 341 -15.41 37.87 -25.29
N ALA A 342 -14.79 36.92 -26.00
CA ALA A 342 -14.55 37.04 -27.44
C ALA A 342 -15.88 37.15 -28.22
N GLU A 343 -16.89 36.35 -27.85
CA GLU A 343 -18.22 36.42 -28.47
C GLU A 343 -18.94 37.75 -28.16
N LEU A 344 -18.84 38.24 -26.92
CA LEU A 344 -19.45 39.51 -26.52
C LEU A 344 -18.75 40.72 -27.17
N GLU A 345 -17.44 40.66 -27.41
CA GLU A 345 -16.70 41.72 -28.11
C GLU A 345 -17.06 41.80 -29.60
N ASP A 346 -17.41 40.66 -30.22
CA ASP A 346 -17.86 40.59 -31.61
C ASP A 346 -19.34 40.97 -31.80
N SER A 347 -20.13 41.06 -30.71
CA SER A 347 -21.57 41.34 -30.76
C SER A 347 -21.90 42.83 -30.70
N THR A 348 -22.64 43.34 -31.69
CA THR A 348 -23.15 44.73 -31.71
C THR A 348 -24.26 45.00 -30.70
N ASP A 349 -24.86 43.96 -30.12
CA ASP A 349 -25.96 44.04 -29.15
C ASP A 349 -25.47 43.86 -27.70
N ALA A 350 -24.15 43.79 -27.50
CA ALA A 350 -23.58 43.56 -26.18
C ALA A 350 -23.94 44.70 -25.21
N VAL A 351 -24.62 44.35 -24.12
CA VAL A 351 -24.84 45.27 -23.00
C VAL A 351 -23.50 45.42 -22.29
N ASP A 352 -22.88 46.61 -22.34
CA ASP A 352 -21.58 46.94 -21.71
C ASP A 352 -21.41 46.35 -20.30
N LYS A 353 -22.50 46.31 -19.53
CA LYS A 353 -22.56 45.73 -18.18
C LYS A 353 -22.22 44.23 -18.13
N LYS A 354 -22.70 43.42 -19.09
CA LYS A 354 -22.43 41.98 -19.13
C LYS A 354 -20.97 41.72 -19.46
N LEU A 355 -20.40 42.44 -20.44
CA LEU A 355 -18.99 42.35 -20.79
C LEU A 355 -18.10 42.72 -19.61
N GLU A 356 -18.40 43.82 -18.92
CA GLU A 356 -17.64 44.26 -17.74
C GLU A 356 -17.69 43.22 -16.61
N THR A 357 -18.88 42.68 -16.30
CA THR A 357 -19.03 41.64 -15.26
C THR A 357 -18.22 40.38 -15.61
N THR A 358 -18.24 39.98 -16.90
CA THR A 358 -17.52 38.79 -17.39
C THR A 358 -15.99 39.00 -17.33
N ARG A 359 -15.51 40.20 -17.66
CA ARG A 359 -14.09 40.57 -17.53
C ARG A 359 -13.62 40.60 -16.08
N GLN A 360 -14.46 41.09 -15.16
CA GLN A 360 -14.14 41.07 -13.73
C GLN A 360 -14.05 39.64 -13.19
N GLU A 361 -14.97 38.76 -13.57
CA GLU A 361 -14.90 37.33 -13.20
C GLU A 361 -13.65 36.66 -13.79
N LEU A 362 -13.32 36.94 -15.06
CA LEU A 362 -12.11 36.45 -15.70
C LEU A 362 -10.86 36.90 -14.93
N LEU A 363 -10.78 38.18 -14.58
CA LEU A 363 -9.66 38.76 -13.86
C LEU A 363 -9.46 38.08 -12.49
N GLN A 364 -10.54 37.83 -11.76
CA GLN A 364 -10.50 37.11 -10.48
C GLN A 364 -9.97 35.69 -10.65
N LEU A 365 -10.43 34.95 -11.66
CA LEU A 365 -9.97 33.58 -11.93
C LEU A 365 -8.53 33.52 -12.46
N VAL A 366 -8.09 34.51 -13.24
CA VAL A 366 -6.68 34.64 -13.65
C VAL A 366 -5.79 34.83 -12.42
N THR A 367 -6.16 35.73 -11.51
CA THR A 367 -5.43 35.93 -10.24
C THR A 367 -5.39 34.65 -9.42
N ALA A 368 -6.52 33.97 -9.25
CA ALA A 368 -6.56 32.70 -8.53
C ALA A 368 -5.68 31.63 -9.21
N ALA A 369 -5.69 31.52 -10.54
CA ALA A 369 -4.86 30.57 -11.28
C ALA A 369 -3.35 30.85 -11.15
N ILE A 370 -2.95 32.11 -11.01
CA ILE A 370 -1.57 32.49 -10.68
C ILE A 370 -1.19 31.91 -9.31
N ASP A 371 -2.05 32.08 -8.30
CA ASP A 371 -1.82 31.56 -6.93
C ASP A 371 -1.86 30.03 -6.86
N TRP A 372 -2.61 29.37 -7.75
CA TRP A 372 -2.55 27.91 -7.92
C TRP A 372 -1.23 27.42 -8.52
N GLY A 373 -0.35 28.32 -8.96
CA GLY A 373 0.95 27.98 -9.54
C GLY A 373 0.91 27.61 -11.03
N ARG A 374 -0.17 27.91 -11.75
CA ARG A 374 -0.24 27.69 -13.21
C ARG A 374 0.72 28.63 -13.93
N SER A 375 1.26 28.20 -15.07
CA SER A 375 2.18 29.02 -15.85
C SER A 375 1.45 30.11 -16.64
N ASP A 376 2.13 31.23 -16.90
CA ASP A 376 1.54 32.34 -17.66
C ASP A 376 1.06 31.91 -19.06
N THR A 377 1.72 30.92 -19.67
CA THR A 377 1.36 30.42 -21.00
C THR A 377 0.08 29.60 -20.96
N GLU A 378 -0.08 28.73 -19.95
CA GLU A 378 -1.32 27.96 -19.76
C GLU A 378 -2.50 28.89 -19.49
N ILE A 379 -2.32 29.86 -18.58
CA ILE A 379 -3.36 30.82 -18.22
C ILE A 379 -3.77 31.64 -19.45
N ALA A 380 -2.81 32.24 -20.16
CA ALA A 380 -3.07 33.05 -21.34
C ALA A 380 -3.83 32.27 -22.42
N THR A 381 -3.41 31.03 -22.68
CA THR A 381 -4.06 30.16 -23.67
C THR A 381 -5.49 29.82 -23.25
N ARG A 382 -5.70 29.41 -22.00
CA ARG A 382 -7.01 29.00 -21.49
C ARG A 382 -7.98 30.18 -21.43
N ALA A 383 -7.54 31.32 -20.89
CA ALA A 383 -8.34 32.53 -20.73
C ALA A 383 -8.51 33.35 -22.02
N ARG A 384 -7.83 32.98 -23.12
CA ARG A 384 -7.77 33.73 -24.39
C ARG A 384 -7.30 35.19 -24.21
N VAL A 385 -6.35 35.41 -23.29
CA VAL A 385 -5.72 36.72 -23.05
C VAL A 385 -4.25 36.69 -23.48
N THR A 386 -3.63 37.86 -23.60
CA THR A 386 -2.19 37.90 -23.92
C THR A 386 -1.35 37.43 -22.72
N ARG A 387 -0.26 36.71 -23.00
CA ARG A 387 0.71 36.31 -21.97
C ARG A 387 1.27 37.50 -21.20
N ARG A 388 1.45 38.63 -21.87
CA ARG A 388 1.90 39.88 -21.26
C ARG A 388 0.93 40.37 -20.18
N ALA A 389 -0.38 40.34 -20.44
CA ALA A 389 -1.39 40.75 -19.46
C ALA A 389 -1.35 39.85 -18.20
N VAL A 390 -1.17 38.54 -18.37
CA VAL A 390 -1.01 37.61 -17.24
C VAL A 390 0.26 37.91 -16.44
N HIS A 391 1.37 38.21 -17.13
CA HIS A 391 2.64 38.54 -16.48
C HIS A 391 2.53 39.83 -15.64
N GLU A 392 1.93 40.89 -16.19
CA GLU A 392 1.70 42.17 -15.49
C GLU A 392 0.79 41.98 -14.24
N LEU A 393 -0.21 41.08 -14.34
CA LEU A 393 -1.04 40.71 -13.19
C LEU A 393 -0.25 39.94 -12.13
N ARG A 394 0.62 39.00 -12.52
CA ARG A 394 1.48 38.26 -11.60
C ARG A 394 2.42 39.18 -10.83
N ASP A 395 3.01 40.16 -11.49
CA ASP A 395 3.86 41.16 -10.82
C ASP A 395 3.08 41.97 -9.79
N THR A 396 1.83 42.31 -10.11
CA THR A 396 0.92 43.02 -9.19
C THR A 396 0.56 42.17 -7.97
N VAL A 397 0.24 40.88 -8.18
CA VAL A 397 -0.07 39.92 -7.10
C VAL A 397 1.16 39.69 -6.23
N ALA A 398 2.35 39.54 -6.82
CA ALA A 398 3.60 39.36 -6.08
C ALA A 398 3.94 40.59 -5.22
N ALA A 399 3.74 41.80 -5.74
CA ALA A 399 3.93 43.04 -4.99
C ALA A 399 2.91 43.22 -3.86
N GLY A 400 1.70 42.67 -4.01
CA GLY A 400 0.67 42.65 -2.97
C GLY A 400 1.02 41.76 -1.78
N HIS A 401 1.66 40.61 -2.02
CA HIS A 401 2.08 39.66 -0.98
C HIS A 401 3.31 40.10 -0.17
N GLN A 402 4.04 41.12 -0.61
CA GLN A 402 5.23 41.65 0.07
C GLN A 402 4.93 42.78 1.07
N LYS A 403 3.68 43.27 1.11
CA LYS A 403 3.20 44.26 2.07
C LYS A 403 2.46 43.56 3.19
#